data_AF-A0A6A5SUM9-F1
#
_entry.id   AF-A0A6A5SUM9-F1
#
_cell.length_a   1.000
_cell.length_b   1.000
_cell.length_c   1.000
_cell.angle_alpha   90.00
_cell.angle_beta   90.00
_cell.angle_gamma   90.00
#
_symmetry.space_group_name_H-M   'P 1'
#
loop_
_entity.id
_entity.type
_entity.pdbx_description
1 polymer ?
#
loop_
_entity_poly.entity_id
_entity_poly.type
_entity_poly.pdbx_seq_one_letter_code
_entity_poly.pdbx_strand_id
1 'polypeptide(L)'
;MAPKPRTVTAKALQALLTRIGSASSGTKAVLQDRFSRDINKSLLFTRHPGWETSRPTDLKLRIVSIDMGIKNLAFCDAEISYPTKNSLNATMEIVKWEKIDLVKTTRHLRSHLPSSKATERGSAEDDEDVDPYSLSVLSSTAYKLIKNTILAGAPDVVLIEKQRWRSGGGSAIQQWTVRVNTLEGMLWAVLETLRSERVVVLPRLRDREDKRDYEVFGVDPKRVGHYWLGQNMHTLSSTEQEGLVVKRPAAPSAEVEEPGEDEGGVPTKKKLTRSKAEKKIKIAILRSWLSSNLPSTAHTTSGTAPVITFRIGANAESTRQALCSPKKSPRRRKTDREEGTNMVKVEDIGETELKKLDDVTDCFLQAAAWVSWESNRLQLLGVQKRKRGDNGAVAELGDDVLLEMVKEVEKG
;
A
#
# COMPACT_ATOMS: atom_id res chain seq x y z
N MET A 1 -23.44 -6.53 -44.12
CA MET A 1 -22.61 -5.49 -43.49
C MET A 1 -21.60 -6.18 -42.59
N ALA A 2 -20.30 -5.89 -42.75
CA ALA A 2 -19.29 -6.40 -41.82
C ALA A 2 -19.54 -5.82 -40.40
N PRO A 3 -19.38 -6.60 -39.32
CA PRO A 3 -19.54 -6.08 -37.97
C PRO A 3 -18.51 -4.98 -37.71
N LYS A 4 -18.94 -3.87 -37.09
CA LYS A 4 -18.03 -2.78 -36.70
C LYS A 4 -16.92 -3.34 -35.80
N PRO A 5 -15.66 -2.94 -36.00
CA PRO A 5 -14.56 -3.37 -35.14
C PRO A 5 -14.86 -2.97 -33.69
N ARG A 6 -14.70 -3.91 -32.77
CA ARG A 6 -14.99 -3.71 -31.35
C ARG A 6 -13.91 -2.79 -30.79
N THR A 7 -14.32 -1.65 -30.23
CA THR A 7 -13.40 -0.67 -29.64
C THR A 7 -13.26 -0.86 -28.13
N VAL A 8 -12.10 -0.56 -27.54
CA VAL A 8 -11.95 -0.58 -26.08
C VAL A 8 -12.84 0.47 -25.43
N THR A 9 -13.43 0.14 -24.29
CA THR A 9 -14.29 1.09 -23.55
C THR A 9 -13.48 1.86 -22.50
N ALA A 10 -13.99 3.02 -22.06
CA ALA A 10 -13.36 3.75 -20.95
C ALA A 10 -13.28 2.87 -19.69
N LYS A 11 -14.35 2.12 -19.37
CA LYS A 11 -14.38 1.21 -18.22
C LYS A 11 -13.30 0.13 -18.31
N ALA A 12 -13.08 -0.43 -19.49
CA ALA A 12 -12.03 -1.41 -19.73
C ALA A 12 -10.62 -0.80 -19.50
N LEU A 13 -10.37 0.42 -19.99
CA LEU A 13 -9.13 1.14 -19.72
C LEU A 13 -8.94 1.44 -18.21
N GLN A 14 -10.01 1.80 -17.50
CA GLN A 14 -9.97 2.00 -16.05
C GLN A 14 -9.59 0.72 -15.31
N ALA A 15 -10.11 -0.43 -15.75
CA ALA A 15 -9.75 -1.74 -15.19
C ALA A 15 -8.26 -2.05 -15.42
N LEU A 16 -7.76 -1.86 -16.65
CA LEU A 16 -6.34 -2.03 -16.97
C LEU A 16 -5.43 -1.10 -16.15
N LEU A 17 -5.76 0.19 -16.06
CA LEU A 17 -5.00 1.16 -15.27
C LEU A 17 -4.99 0.81 -13.78
N THR A 18 -6.14 0.40 -13.23
CA THR A 18 -6.23 -0.06 -11.84
C THR A 18 -5.35 -1.29 -11.62
N ARG A 19 -5.30 -2.21 -12.60
CA ARG A 19 -4.52 -3.45 -12.54
C ARG A 19 -3.01 -3.20 -12.43
N ILE A 20 -2.51 -2.12 -13.02
CA ILE A 20 -1.10 -1.71 -12.99
C ILE A 20 -0.83 -0.53 -12.03
N GLY A 21 -1.76 -0.24 -11.11
CA GLY A 21 -1.58 0.80 -10.09
C GLY A 21 -1.54 2.23 -10.61
N SER A 22 -2.03 2.48 -11.82
CA SER A 22 -2.03 3.80 -12.46
C SER A 22 -3.34 4.55 -12.20
N ALA A 23 -3.34 5.88 -12.36
CA ALA A 23 -4.54 6.68 -12.15
C ALA A 23 -5.63 6.29 -13.16
N SER A 24 -6.86 6.05 -12.69
CA SER A 24 -7.97 5.54 -13.52
C SER A 24 -9.13 6.54 -13.71
N SER A 25 -8.91 7.83 -13.47
CA SER A 25 -9.87 8.90 -13.75
C SER A 25 -9.53 9.67 -15.03
N GLY A 26 -10.56 10.20 -15.70
CA GLY A 26 -10.42 11.02 -16.91
C GLY A 26 -11.30 10.55 -18.07
N THR A 27 -11.18 11.23 -19.21
CA THR A 27 -11.83 10.86 -20.47
C THR A 27 -11.19 9.60 -21.06
N LYS A 28 -11.87 8.93 -22.02
CA LYS A 28 -11.33 7.74 -22.69
C LYS A 28 -9.93 7.99 -23.28
N ALA A 29 -9.73 9.11 -23.96
CA ALA A 29 -8.45 9.49 -24.57
C ALA A 29 -7.34 9.61 -23.50
N VAL A 30 -7.60 10.33 -22.41
CA VAL A 30 -6.65 10.49 -21.30
C VAL A 30 -6.27 9.15 -20.66
N LEU A 31 -7.25 8.25 -20.50
CA LEU A 31 -7.00 6.91 -19.97
C LEU A 31 -6.14 6.08 -20.92
N GLN A 32 -6.40 6.16 -22.23
CA GLN A 32 -5.64 5.43 -23.24
C GLN A 32 -4.19 5.92 -23.32
N ASP A 33 -3.97 7.23 -23.42
CA ASP A 33 -2.62 7.82 -23.45
C ASP A 33 -1.82 7.47 -22.19
N ARG A 34 -2.49 7.53 -21.03
CA ARG A 34 -1.88 7.15 -19.76
C ARG A 34 -1.51 5.68 -19.73
N PHE A 35 -2.41 4.79 -20.15
CA PHE A 35 -2.13 3.36 -20.17
C PHE A 35 -0.94 3.06 -21.09
N SER A 36 -0.92 3.62 -22.30
CA SER A 36 0.19 3.46 -23.25
C SER A 36 1.54 3.92 -22.72
N ARG A 37 1.56 5.02 -21.96
CA ARG A 37 2.78 5.51 -21.32
C ARG A 37 3.21 4.63 -20.15
N ASP A 38 2.27 4.25 -19.29
CA ASP A 38 2.58 3.65 -17.99
C ASP A 38 2.85 2.14 -18.13
N ILE A 39 2.26 1.44 -19.10
CA ILE A 39 2.48 0.01 -19.33
C ILE A 39 3.95 -0.31 -19.69
N ASN A 40 4.62 0.59 -20.39
CA ASN A 40 6.00 0.41 -20.88
C ASN A 40 7.09 0.76 -19.85
N LYS A 41 6.71 1.09 -18.61
CA LYS A 41 7.65 1.47 -17.53
C LYS A 41 7.59 0.45 -16.39
N SER A 42 8.32 -0.66 -16.55
CA SER A 42 8.50 -1.61 -15.45
C SER A 42 9.40 -1.01 -14.37
N LEU A 43 8.84 -0.81 -13.19
CA LEU A 43 9.54 -0.31 -12.02
C LEU A 43 10.39 -1.41 -11.36
N LEU A 44 10.09 -2.69 -11.62
CA LEU A 44 10.89 -3.81 -11.14
C LEU A 44 12.33 -3.81 -11.68
N PHE A 45 12.52 -3.39 -12.93
CA PHE A 45 13.80 -3.56 -13.63
C PHE A 45 14.50 -2.22 -13.94
N THR A 46 13.96 -1.09 -13.49
CA THR A 46 14.53 0.23 -13.82
C THR A 46 15.99 0.34 -13.37
N ARG A 47 16.35 -0.21 -12.20
CA ARG A 47 17.75 -0.28 -11.72
C ARG A 47 18.53 -1.48 -12.21
N HIS A 48 17.86 -2.51 -12.70
CA HIS A 48 18.49 -3.74 -13.16
C HIS A 48 17.96 -4.17 -14.53
N PRO A 49 18.27 -3.44 -15.61
CA PRO A 49 17.76 -3.75 -16.96
C PRO A 49 18.14 -5.16 -17.43
N GLY A 50 19.31 -5.65 -17.01
CA GLY A 50 19.76 -7.01 -17.30
C GLY A 50 18.83 -8.10 -16.73
N TRP A 51 18.08 -7.81 -15.67
CA TRP A 51 17.17 -8.77 -15.04
C TRP A 51 15.92 -9.02 -15.87
N GLU A 52 15.51 -8.07 -16.71
CA GLU A 52 14.38 -8.30 -17.63
C GLU A 52 14.70 -9.46 -18.59
N THR A 53 15.97 -9.58 -18.99
CA THR A 53 16.43 -10.59 -19.96
C THR A 53 16.74 -11.92 -19.28
N SER A 54 17.46 -11.90 -18.16
CA SER A 54 17.92 -13.11 -17.48
C SER A 54 16.86 -13.74 -16.57
N ARG A 55 15.88 -12.96 -16.09
CA ARG A 55 14.89 -13.32 -15.05
C ARG A 55 15.44 -14.31 -14.02
N PRO A 56 16.49 -13.94 -13.28
CA PRO A 56 17.19 -14.87 -12.43
C PRO A 56 16.29 -15.25 -11.25
N THR A 57 16.17 -16.56 -10.98
CA THR A 57 15.30 -17.08 -9.92
C THR A 57 15.92 -16.91 -8.52
N ASP A 58 17.20 -16.57 -8.46
CA ASP A 58 18.02 -16.39 -7.26
C ASP A 58 18.11 -14.93 -6.80
N LEU A 59 17.72 -13.96 -7.65
CA LEU A 59 17.79 -12.55 -7.30
C LEU A 59 16.58 -12.10 -6.48
N LYS A 60 16.87 -11.24 -5.50
CA LYS A 60 15.89 -10.62 -4.62
C LYS A 60 15.92 -9.10 -4.75
N LEU A 61 14.75 -8.50 -4.89
CA LEU A 61 14.51 -7.06 -4.71
C LEU A 61 14.10 -6.79 -3.27
N ARG A 62 14.61 -5.73 -2.65
CA ARG A 62 14.17 -5.30 -1.32
C ARG A 62 13.33 -4.04 -1.40
N ILE A 63 12.14 -4.09 -0.81
CA ILE A 63 11.16 -3.01 -0.82
C ILE A 63 10.84 -2.61 0.61
N VAL A 64 10.81 -1.31 0.88
CA VAL A 64 10.29 -0.76 2.13
C VAL A 64 9.06 0.10 1.84
N SER A 65 7.93 -0.27 2.41
CA SER A 65 6.67 0.45 2.28
C SER A 65 6.32 1.16 3.58
N ILE A 66 6.08 2.47 3.51
CA ILE A 66 5.80 3.35 4.65
C ILE A 66 4.36 3.84 4.56
N ASP A 67 3.60 3.61 5.63
CA ASP A 67 2.34 4.30 5.90
C ASP A 67 2.60 5.50 6.82
N MET A 68 2.17 6.67 6.36
CA MET A 68 2.55 7.94 6.93
C MET A 68 1.77 8.26 8.21
N GLY A 69 2.51 8.61 9.24
CA GLY A 69 1.96 9.08 10.52
C GLY A 69 3.09 9.59 11.41
N ILE A 70 2.77 10.38 12.44
CA ILE A 70 3.78 10.82 13.42
C ILE A 70 3.78 9.90 14.64
N LYS A 71 2.59 9.60 15.19
CA LYS A 71 2.43 8.72 16.36
C LYS A 71 2.16 7.26 15.98
N ASN A 72 1.92 7.02 14.70
CA ASN A 72 1.40 5.78 14.17
C ASN A 72 2.05 5.41 12.83
N LEU A 73 3.26 5.91 12.56
CA LEU A 73 4.02 5.50 11.37
C LEU A 73 4.11 3.98 11.37
N ALA A 74 3.85 3.34 10.24
CA ALA A 74 4.07 1.91 10.09
C ALA A 74 4.91 1.66 8.85
N PHE A 75 5.73 0.62 8.89
CA PHE A 75 6.48 0.22 7.71
C PHE A 75 6.55 -1.30 7.57
N CYS A 76 6.64 -1.75 6.33
CA CYS A 76 6.84 -3.14 5.93
C CYS A 76 8.09 -3.21 5.04
N ASP A 77 9.12 -3.91 5.52
CA ASP A 77 10.38 -4.20 4.83
C ASP A 77 10.33 -5.65 4.34
N ALA A 78 10.41 -5.85 3.04
CA ALA A 78 10.24 -7.15 2.42
C ALA A 78 11.25 -7.41 1.30
N GLU A 79 11.69 -8.66 1.20
CA GLU A 79 12.45 -9.18 0.05
C GLU A 79 11.52 -9.91 -0.91
N ILE A 80 11.62 -9.59 -2.19
CA ILE A 80 10.77 -10.08 -3.27
C ILE A 80 11.62 -10.93 -4.21
N SER A 81 11.17 -12.14 -4.51
CA SER A 81 11.78 -13.02 -5.50
C SER A 81 10.75 -13.62 -6.45
N TYR A 82 11.23 -14.06 -7.60
CA TYR A 82 10.45 -14.77 -8.62
C TYR A 82 11.05 -16.17 -8.80
N PRO A 83 10.74 -17.12 -7.90
CA PRO A 83 11.51 -18.35 -7.76
C PRO A 83 11.34 -19.33 -8.92
N THR A 84 10.28 -19.17 -9.73
CA THR A 84 9.98 -20.07 -10.85
C THR A 84 10.25 -19.36 -12.17
N LYS A 85 11.13 -19.95 -12.99
CA LYS A 85 11.48 -19.42 -14.31
C LYS A 85 10.22 -19.18 -15.15
N ASN A 86 10.14 -18.01 -15.79
CA ASN A 86 9.01 -17.54 -16.59
C ASN A 86 7.67 -17.36 -15.84
N SER A 87 7.63 -17.58 -14.53
CA SER A 87 6.46 -17.28 -13.70
C SER A 87 6.48 -15.83 -13.26
N LEU A 88 5.30 -15.23 -13.13
CA LEU A 88 5.10 -13.91 -12.53
C LEU A 88 4.63 -14.00 -11.08
N ASN A 89 4.49 -15.22 -10.56
CA ASN A 89 4.19 -15.45 -9.15
C ASN A 89 5.41 -15.05 -8.31
N ALA A 90 5.17 -14.14 -7.37
CA ALA A 90 6.21 -13.61 -6.51
C ALA A 90 6.18 -14.32 -5.15
N THR A 91 7.34 -14.40 -4.51
CA THR A 91 7.44 -14.66 -3.07
C THR A 91 7.89 -13.37 -2.38
N MET A 92 7.15 -12.97 -1.35
CA MET A 92 7.40 -11.78 -0.54
C MET A 92 7.74 -12.23 0.88
N GLU A 93 9.02 -12.14 1.22
CA GLU A 93 9.57 -12.43 2.54
C GLU A 93 9.61 -11.16 3.39
N ILE A 94 8.76 -11.10 4.41
CA ILE A 94 8.63 -9.95 5.30
C ILE A 94 9.75 -9.98 6.32
N VAL A 95 10.75 -9.12 6.13
CA VAL A 95 11.94 -9.05 6.98
C VAL A 95 11.64 -8.31 8.26
N LYS A 96 10.95 -7.17 8.18
CA LYS A 96 10.49 -6.38 9.34
C LYS A 96 9.13 -5.78 9.06
N TRP A 97 8.29 -5.71 10.08
CA TRP A 97 6.96 -5.14 9.97
C TRP A 97 6.54 -4.55 11.30
N GLU A 98 6.55 -3.23 11.41
CA GLU A 98 6.52 -2.56 12.70
C GLU A 98 5.75 -1.24 12.63
N LYS A 99 5.22 -0.84 13.80
CA LYS A 99 4.62 0.47 14.05
C LYS A 99 5.53 1.28 14.96
N ILE A 100 5.86 2.49 14.54
CA ILE A 100 6.75 3.43 15.22
C ILE A 100 5.97 4.66 15.68
N ASP A 101 6.14 5.01 16.95
CA ASP A 101 5.75 6.32 17.50
C ASP A 101 6.97 7.24 17.51
N LEU A 102 7.06 8.11 16.50
CA LEU A 102 8.22 8.98 16.29
C LEU A 102 8.42 9.97 17.44
N VAL A 103 7.35 10.34 18.16
CA VAL A 103 7.44 11.24 19.32
C VAL A 103 8.20 10.55 20.44
N LYS A 104 7.87 9.28 20.74
CA LYS A 104 8.57 8.50 21.77
C LYS A 104 10.02 8.22 21.39
N THR A 105 10.28 7.86 20.13
CA THR A 105 11.63 7.63 19.63
C THR A 105 12.51 8.88 19.79
N THR A 106 11.96 10.06 19.51
CA THR A 106 12.68 11.33 19.67
C THR A 106 13.06 11.59 21.13
N ARG A 107 12.11 11.40 22.07
CA ARG A 107 12.34 11.62 23.51
C ARG A 107 13.43 10.70 24.06
N HIS A 108 13.37 9.41 23.72
CA HIS A 108 14.37 8.43 24.17
C HIS A 108 15.78 8.73 23.61
N LEU A 109 15.89 9.25 22.39
CA LEU A 109 17.20 9.60 21.84
C LEU A 109 17.82 10.84 22.50
N ARG A 110 17.01 11.73 23.06
CA ARG A 110 17.48 12.93 23.76
C ARG A 110 17.97 12.63 25.17
N SER A 111 17.30 11.73 25.89
CA SER A 111 17.75 11.29 27.22
C SER A 111 19.12 10.61 27.22
N HIS A 112 19.61 10.14 26.06
CA HIS A 112 20.93 9.47 25.91
C HIS A 112 22.02 10.35 25.29
N LEU A 113 21.75 11.62 24.96
CA LEU A 113 22.80 12.55 24.55
C LEU A 113 23.57 13.03 25.79
N PRO A 114 24.90 12.91 25.84
CA PRO A 114 25.68 13.48 26.94
C PRO A 114 25.50 14.99 26.91
N SER A 115 24.86 15.53 27.95
CA SER A 115 24.70 16.98 28.14
C SER A 115 26.08 17.63 28.04
N SER A 116 26.30 18.43 26.99
CA SER A 116 27.50 19.27 26.94
C SER A 116 27.43 20.22 28.11
N LYS A 117 28.47 20.17 28.96
CA LYS A 117 28.67 21.03 30.14
C LYS A 117 28.16 22.45 29.92
N ALA A 118 26.98 22.74 30.46
CA ALA A 118 26.49 24.09 30.65
C ALA A 118 25.59 24.08 31.89
N THR A 119 26.17 24.55 33.00
CA THR A 119 25.51 25.14 34.16
C THR A 119 24.48 24.26 34.91
N GLU A 120 24.87 23.83 36.11
CA GLU A 120 23.98 23.31 37.15
C GLU A 120 22.88 24.34 37.49
N ARG A 121 21.81 24.37 36.68
CA ARG A 121 20.53 25.03 37.02
C ARG A 121 19.37 24.78 36.05
N GLY A 122 19.41 23.75 35.20
CA GLY A 122 18.25 23.33 34.40
C GLY A 122 17.48 22.21 35.10
N SER A 123 16.25 22.49 35.54
CA SER A 123 15.33 21.50 36.12
C SER A 123 14.91 20.48 35.05
N ALA A 124 14.46 19.30 35.49
CA ALA A 124 13.87 18.26 34.63
C ALA A 124 12.58 18.71 33.88
N GLU A 125 12.19 19.98 34.01
CA GLU A 125 11.03 20.61 33.38
C GLU A 125 11.34 21.08 31.94
N ASP A 126 12.61 21.33 31.59
CA ASP A 126 13.00 21.79 30.23
C ASP A 126 12.78 20.73 29.12
N ASP A 127 12.71 19.44 29.46
CA ASP A 127 12.47 18.36 28.49
C ASP A 127 10.95 18.14 28.22
N GLU A 128 10.07 18.73 29.05
CA GLU A 128 8.61 18.70 28.84
C GLU A 128 8.12 19.78 27.85
N ASP A 129 8.85 20.88 27.68
CA ASP A 129 8.45 22.04 26.87
C ASP A 129 8.81 21.96 25.38
N VAL A 130 9.51 20.91 24.95
CA VAL A 130 9.86 20.78 23.54
C VAL A 130 8.68 20.24 22.73
N ASP A 131 8.12 21.09 21.87
CA ASP A 131 7.13 20.67 20.88
C ASP A 131 7.71 19.56 19.97
N PRO A 132 7.20 18.31 20.06
CA PRO A 132 7.68 17.20 19.24
C PRO A 132 7.35 17.38 17.75
N TYR A 133 6.52 18.37 17.42
CA TYR A 133 6.13 18.72 16.06
C TYR A 133 6.91 19.92 15.51
N SER A 134 7.85 20.48 16.28
CA SER A 134 8.74 21.54 15.80
C SER A 134 9.59 21.06 14.62
N LEU A 135 9.92 21.97 13.70
CA LEU A 135 10.65 21.63 12.47
C LEU A 135 12.04 21.03 12.74
N SER A 136 12.73 21.51 13.78
CA SER A 136 14.04 20.97 14.19
C SER A 136 13.95 19.53 14.70
N VAL A 137 12.89 19.22 15.47
CA VAL A 137 12.64 17.85 15.94
C VAL A 137 12.28 16.95 14.77
N LEU A 138 11.29 17.33 13.96
CA LEU A 138 10.81 16.52 12.85
C LEU A 138 11.91 16.25 11.82
N SER A 139 12.78 17.22 11.51
CA SER A 139 13.87 17.04 10.54
C SER A 139 14.93 16.07 11.04
N SER A 140 15.36 16.19 12.30
CA SER A 140 16.27 15.23 12.94
C SER A 140 15.65 13.83 12.97
N THR A 141 14.37 13.73 13.32
CA THR A 141 13.66 12.45 13.41
C THR A 141 13.47 11.80 12.05
N ALA A 142 13.12 12.57 11.02
CA ALA A 142 13.06 12.13 9.64
C ALA A 142 14.43 11.59 9.16
N TYR A 143 15.51 12.34 9.39
CA TYR A 143 16.86 11.91 9.03
C TYR A 143 17.25 10.58 9.67
N LYS A 144 17.03 10.45 11.00
CA LYS A 144 17.37 9.23 11.74
C LYS A 144 16.52 8.05 11.31
N LEU A 145 15.21 8.24 11.10
CA LEU A 145 14.32 7.21 10.58
C LEU A 145 14.82 6.69 9.22
N ILE A 146 15.08 7.60 8.29
CA ILE A 146 15.56 7.22 6.96
C ILE A 146 16.90 6.50 7.05
N LYS A 147 17.89 7.08 7.72
CA LYS A 147 19.25 6.54 7.74
C LYS A 147 19.38 5.23 8.51
N ASN A 148 18.78 5.16 9.69
CA ASN A 148 19.04 4.07 10.65
C ASN A 148 18.00 2.96 10.56
N THR A 149 16.82 3.22 10.00
CA THR A 149 15.74 2.24 9.89
C THR A 149 15.49 1.87 8.44
N ILE A 150 15.08 2.84 7.61
CA ILE A 150 14.61 2.56 6.23
C ILE A 150 15.77 2.12 5.32
N LEU A 151 16.89 2.86 5.34
CA LEU A 151 18.05 2.57 4.48
C LEU A 151 19.03 1.56 5.09
N ALA A 152 18.85 1.16 6.36
CA ALA A 152 19.72 0.18 7.00
C ALA A 152 19.65 -1.20 6.32
N GLY A 153 18.50 -1.52 5.71
CA GLY A 153 18.31 -2.72 4.90
C GLY A 153 18.87 -2.63 3.48
N ALA A 154 19.38 -1.47 3.04
CA ALA A 154 19.72 -1.21 1.64
C ALA A 154 18.58 -1.59 0.67
N PRO A 155 17.39 -0.98 0.82
CA PRO A 155 16.27 -1.25 -0.07
C PRO A 155 16.60 -0.84 -1.50
N ASP A 156 16.02 -1.53 -2.48
CA ASP A 156 16.04 -1.11 -3.88
C ASP A 156 14.88 -0.13 -4.16
N VAL A 157 13.77 -0.29 -3.44
CA VAL A 157 12.56 0.54 -3.60
C VAL A 157 12.02 1.00 -2.25
N VAL A 158 11.68 2.29 -2.15
CA VAL A 158 10.99 2.91 -1.02
C VAL A 158 9.62 3.43 -1.48
N LEU A 159 8.55 2.98 -0.85
CA LEU A 159 7.17 3.42 -1.10
C LEU A 159 6.70 4.29 0.05
N ILE A 160 6.15 5.46 -0.25
CA ILE A 160 5.62 6.40 0.74
C ILE A 160 4.13 6.62 0.46
N GLU A 161 3.26 6.31 1.42
CA GLU A 161 1.84 6.70 1.33
C GLU A 161 1.74 8.22 1.22
N LYS A 162 1.06 8.72 0.18
CA LYS A 162 0.77 10.16 0.04
C LYS A 162 -0.27 10.58 1.06
N GLN A 163 0.06 11.58 1.87
CA GLN A 163 -0.91 12.19 2.76
C GLN A 163 -1.99 12.92 1.96
N ARG A 164 -3.26 12.67 2.32
CA ARG A 164 -4.42 13.25 1.65
C ARG A 164 -4.91 14.49 2.41
N TRP A 165 -5.34 15.49 1.66
CA TRP A 165 -6.17 16.55 2.22
C TRP A 165 -7.49 15.96 2.71
N ARG A 166 -7.89 16.34 3.92
CA ARG A 166 -9.13 15.89 4.53
C ARG A 166 -10.08 17.08 4.61
N SER A 167 -11.26 16.94 4.02
CA SER A 167 -12.39 17.85 4.24
C SER A 167 -13.15 17.39 5.48
N GLY A 168 -13.34 18.30 6.42
CA GLY A 168 -13.88 18.04 7.75
C GLY A 168 -13.37 19.18 8.62
N GLY A 169 -14.11 20.28 8.64
CA GLY A 169 -13.67 21.65 8.99
C GLY A 169 -13.15 21.92 10.41
N GLY A 170 -12.65 20.92 11.12
CA GLY A 170 -12.00 21.11 12.41
C GLY A 170 -10.52 21.50 12.24
N SER A 171 -10.09 22.54 12.96
CA SER A 171 -8.70 23.00 13.00
C SER A 171 -7.71 21.89 13.37
N ALA A 172 -8.09 20.96 14.24
CA ALA A 172 -7.28 19.81 14.61
C ALA A 172 -6.95 18.88 13.43
N ILE A 173 -7.89 18.69 12.49
CA ILE A 173 -7.68 17.87 11.29
C ILE A 173 -6.68 18.56 10.36
N GLN A 174 -6.81 19.88 10.19
CA GLN A 174 -5.88 20.68 9.41
C GLN A 174 -4.48 20.65 10.01
N GLN A 175 -4.33 20.90 11.33
CA GLN A 175 -3.05 20.86 12.02
C GLN A 175 -2.36 19.50 11.88
N TRP A 176 -3.10 18.40 12.06
CA TRP A 176 -2.54 17.06 11.87
C TRP A 176 -2.10 16.82 10.43
N THR A 177 -2.92 17.23 9.46
CA THR A 177 -2.59 17.10 8.02
C THR A 177 -1.32 17.87 7.68
N VAL A 178 -1.17 19.10 8.16
CA VAL A 178 0.04 19.90 7.95
C VAL A 178 1.25 19.22 8.57
N ARG A 179 1.18 18.76 9.83
CA ARG A 179 2.29 18.09 10.50
C ARG A 179 2.75 16.83 9.76
N VAL A 180 1.81 15.99 9.30
CA VAL A 180 2.16 14.79 8.53
C VAL A 180 2.73 15.15 7.16
N ASN A 181 2.15 16.13 6.44
CA ASN A 181 2.70 16.63 5.18
C ASN A 181 4.12 17.19 5.34
N THR A 182 4.39 17.91 6.43
CA THR A 182 5.72 18.42 6.76
C THR A 182 6.71 17.27 6.94
N LEU A 183 6.34 16.24 7.70
CA LEU A 183 7.16 15.04 7.83
C LEU A 183 7.37 14.35 6.48
N GLU A 184 6.31 14.16 5.68
CA GLU A 184 6.40 13.57 4.33
C GLU A 184 7.43 14.32 3.47
N GLY A 185 7.33 15.66 3.42
CA GLY A 185 8.27 16.51 2.69
C GLY A 185 9.72 16.36 3.19
N MET A 186 9.92 16.23 4.50
CA MET A 186 11.24 15.98 5.08
C MET A 186 11.80 14.60 4.68
N LEU A 187 10.97 13.55 4.66
CA LEU A 187 11.40 12.23 4.21
C LEU A 187 11.83 12.26 2.73
N TRP A 188 11.04 12.90 1.86
CA TRP A 188 11.40 13.10 0.46
C TRP A 188 12.71 13.87 0.30
N ALA A 189 12.88 14.99 1.02
CA ALA A 189 14.08 15.81 0.94
C ALA A 189 15.32 15.05 1.44
N VAL A 190 15.22 14.31 2.54
CA VAL A 190 16.33 13.50 3.08
C VAL A 190 16.70 12.38 2.11
N LEU A 191 15.73 11.64 1.59
CA LEU A 191 15.98 10.57 0.62
C LEU A 191 16.64 11.12 -0.65
N GLU A 192 16.13 12.22 -1.21
CA GLU A 192 16.74 12.84 -2.38
C GLU A 192 18.17 13.32 -2.09
N THR A 193 18.37 14.02 -0.98
CA THR A 193 19.70 14.53 -0.58
C THR A 193 20.70 13.39 -0.43
N LEU A 194 20.35 12.34 0.32
CA LEU A 194 21.23 11.19 0.53
C LEU A 194 21.53 10.44 -0.77
N ARG A 195 20.58 10.41 -1.72
CA ARG A 195 20.77 9.83 -3.05
C ARG A 195 21.70 10.70 -3.89
N SER A 196 21.45 12.00 -4.00
CA SER A 196 22.26 12.94 -4.79
C SER A 196 23.68 13.06 -4.27
N GLU A 197 23.88 13.15 -2.95
CA GLU A 197 25.22 13.23 -2.33
C GLU A 197 26.05 11.98 -2.62
N ARG A 198 25.43 10.79 -2.64
CA ARG A 198 26.12 9.56 -3.05
C ARG A 198 26.62 9.67 -4.49
N VAL A 199 25.79 10.17 -5.41
CA VAL A 199 26.16 10.33 -6.82
C VAL A 199 27.29 11.36 -7.00
N VAL A 200 27.27 12.46 -6.24
CA VAL A 200 28.25 13.55 -6.37
C VAL A 200 29.58 13.24 -5.67
N VAL A 201 29.57 12.55 -4.52
CA VAL A 201 30.77 12.31 -3.70
C VAL A 201 31.52 11.03 -4.10
N LEU A 202 30.85 10.01 -4.64
CA LEU A 202 31.46 8.70 -4.97
C LEU A 202 32.21 8.56 -6.31
N PRO A 203 32.40 9.57 -7.21
CA PRO A 203 33.31 9.39 -8.35
C PRO A 203 34.76 9.05 -7.96
N ARG A 204 35.15 9.30 -6.69
CA ARG A 204 36.52 9.11 -6.17
C ARG A 204 36.79 7.76 -5.51
N LEU A 205 35.81 6.87 -5.39
CA LEU A 205 35.95 5.53 -4.78
C LEU A 205 35.22 4.50 -5.64
N ARG A 206 35.70 4.27 -6.87
CA ARG A 206 35.09 3.35 -7.85
C ARG A 206 35.15 1.87 -7.47
N ASP A 207 35.80 1.49 -6.38
CA ASP A 207 36.05 0.08 -6.00
C ASP A 207 35.24 -0.42 -4.80
N ARG A 208 34.10 0.19 -4.45
CA ARG A 208 33.17 -0.40 -3.47
C ARG A 208 31.81 -0.64 -4.10
N GLU A 209 31.60 -1.86 -4.58
CA GLU A 209 30.34 -2.41 -5.11
C GLU A 209 29.15 -2.41 -4.11
N ASP A 210 29.30 -1.96 -2.87
CA ASP A 210 28.47 -2.48 -1.76
C ASP A 210 27.46 -1.53 -1.12
N LYS A 211 27.00 -0.46 -1.80
CA LYS A 211 25.80 0.26 -1.31
C LYS A 211 24.82 0.51 -2.44
N ARG A 212 23.86 -0.42 -2.58
CA ARG A 212 22.74 -0.34 -3.53
C ARG A 212 22.07 1.03 -3.45
N ASP A 213 21.91 1.65 -4.62
CA ASP A 213 21.09 2.85 -4.80
C ASP A 213 19.60 2.45 -4.77
N TYR A 214 18.71 3.41 -4.56
CA TYR A 214 17.28 3.15 -4.38
C TYR A 214 16.38 4.08 -5.21
N GLU A 215 15.14 3.66 -5.43
CA GLU A 215 14.08 4.48 -6.01
C GLU A 215 12.99 4.78 -5.00
N VAL A 216 12.37 5.95 -5.10
CA VAL A 216 11.34 6.40 -4.16
C VAL A 216 10.05 6.71 -4.92
N PHE A 217 8.93 6.12 -4.48
CA PHE A 217 7.63 6.31 -5.11
C PHE A 217 6.56 6.75 -4.11
N GLY A 218 5.81 7.79 -4.47
CA GLY A 218 4.60 8.17 -3.76
C GLY A 218 3.41 7.31 -4.19
N VAL A 219 2.79 6.62 -3.25
CA VAL A 219 1.64 5.75 -3.50
C VAL A 219 0.35 6.46 -3.09
N ASP A 220 -0.67 6.39 -3.95
CA ASP A 220 -1.98 6.92 -3.57
C ASP A 220 -2.76 5.82 -2.85
N PRO A 221 -3.10 5.98 -1.57
CA PRO A 221 -3.83 4.98 -0.81
C PRO A 221 -5.23 4.66 -1.37
N LYS A 222 -5.86 5.56 -2.16
CA LYS A 222 -7.08 5.24 -2.90
C LYS A 222 -6.81 4.21 -3.99
N ARG A 223 -5.65 4.24 -4.66
CA ARG A 223 -5.29 3.24 -5.69
C ARG A 223 -5.10 1.86 -5.06
N VAL A 224 -4.41 1.78 -3.91
CA VAL A 224 -4.28 0.53 -3.14
C VAL A 224 -5.64 -0.01 -2.73
N GLY A 225 -6.51 0.86 -2.19
CA GLY A 225 -7.88 0.50 -1.82
C GLY A 225 -8.69 -0.01 -3.01
N HIS A 226 -8.76 0.74 -4.12
CA HIS A 226 -9.49 0.32 -5.31
C HIS A 226 -8.96 -0.99 -5.90
N TYR A 227 -7.65 -1.21 -5.86
CA TYR A 227 -7.03 -2.43 -6.36
C TYR A 227 -7.51 -3.66 -5.59
N TRP A 228 -7.36 -3.65 -4.26
CA TRP A 228 -7.71 -4.80 -3.43
C TRP A 228 -9.21 -4.95 -3.19
N LEU A 229 -9.93 -3.84 -2.99
CA LEU A 229 -11.38 -3.89 -2.74
C LEU A 229 -12.15 -4.16 -4.03
N GLY A 230 -11.73 -3.59 -5.17
CA GLY A 230 -12.39 -3.80 -6.47
C GLY A 230 -12.35 -5.25 -6.92
N GLN A 231 -11.24 -5.96 -6.68
CA GLN A 231 -11.12 -7.41 -6.96
C GLN A 231 -12.01 -8.26 -6.05
N ASN A 232 -12.22 -7.83 -4.80
CA ASN A 232 -12.91 -8.61 -3.78
C ASN A 232 -14.38 -8.21 -3.55
N MET A 233 -14.87 -7.12 -4.16
CA MET A 233 -16.27 -6.70 -4.05
C MET A 233 -17.25 -7.70 -4.66
N HIS A 234 -16.86 -8.42 -5.72
CA HIS A 234 -17.70 -9.48 -6.30
C HIS A 234 -17.87 -10.67 -5.35
N THR A 235 -16.79 -11.06 -4.65
CA THR A 235 -16.80 -12.11 -3.63
C THR A 235 -17.62 -11.72 -2.39
N LEU A 236 -17.66 -10.43 -2.05
CA LEU A 236 -18.40 -9.89 -0.91
C LEU A 236 -19.89 -9.68 -1.22
N SER A 237 -20.26 -9.29 -2.45
CA SER A 237 -21.67 -9.05 -2.84
C SER A 237 -22.55 -10.31 -2.84
N SER A 238 -21.95 -11.50 -2.95
CA SER A 238 -22.63 -12.79 -2.80
C SER A 238 -23.11 -13.06 -1.37
N THR A 239 -22.66 -12.23 -0.40
CA THR A 239 -22.97 -12.34 1.03
C THR A 239 -23.94 -11.24 1.50
N GLU A 240 -24.34 -10.32 0.62
CA GLU A 240 -25.13 -9.13 0.97
C GLU A 240 -26.64 -9.25 0.63
N GLN A 241 -27.24 -10.44 0.81
CA GLN A 241 -28.71 -10.52 0.89
C GLN A 241 -29.28 -10.28 2.29
N GLU A 242 -28.45 -10.14 3.33
CA GLU A 242 -28.92 -9.68 4.64
C GLU A 242 -27.97 -8.65 5.27
N GLY A 243 -28.24 -7.36 5.04
CA GLY A 243 -28.04 -6.36 6.09
C GLY A 243 -27.20 -5.09 5.86
N LEU A 244 -26.58 -4.84 4.70
CA LEU A 244 -25.82 -3.60 4.47
C LEU A 244 -25.98 -3.07 3.04
N VAL A 245 -26.96 -2.18 2.83
CA VAL A 245 -27.13 -1.48 1.54
C VAL A 245 -26.08 -0.38 1.41
N VAL A 246 -25.04 -0.59 0.59
CA VAL A 246 -24.16 0.47 0.08
C VAL A 246 -24.59 0.80 -1.36
N LYS A 247 -25.26 1.94 -1.57
CA LYS A 247 -25.62 2.40 -2.92
C LYS A 247 -24.37 2.75 -3.74
N ARG A 248 -24.39 2.34 -5.01
CA ARG A 248 -23.46 2.77 -6.09
C ARG A 248 -23.46 4.30 -6.25
N PRO A 249 -22.36 4.92 -6.72
CA PRO A 249 -22.33 6.35 -6.94
C PRO A 249 -23.19 6.74 -8.15
N ALA A 250 -24.17 7.62 -7.92
CA ALA A 250 -24.68 8.53 -8.94
C ALA A 250 -23.87 9.84 -8.87
N ALA A 251 -23.79 10.53 -10.00
CA ALA A 251 -23.03 11.77 -10.22
C ALA A 251 -23.40 12.91 -9.25
N PRO A 252 -22.58 13.98 -9.12
CA PRO A 252 -22.76 14.98 -8.08
C PRO A 252 -23.84 16.00 -8.48
N SER A 253 -24.87 16.14 -7.66
CA SER A 253 -25.74 17.32 -7.70
C SER A 253 -26.27 17.64 -6.31
N ALA A 254 -25.91 18.85 -5.88
CA ALA A 254 -26.53 19.79 -4.94
C ALA A 254 -27.10 19.29 -3.60
N GLU A 255 -26.52 19.84 -2.53
CA GLU A 255 -26.98 19.88 -1.14
C GLU A 255 -28.32 20.62 -1.01
N VAL A 256 -29.26 20.06 -0.23
CA VAL A 256 -30.14 20.79 0.69
C VAL A 256 -30.49 19.85 1.85
N GLU A 257 -30.06 20.19 3.07
CA GLU A 257 -30.56 19.60 4.33
C GLU A 257 -31.54 20.59 4.97
N GLU A 258 -32.67 20.09 5.46
CA GLU A 258 -33.48 20.74 6.49
C GLU A 258 -33.96 19.67 7.51
N PRO A 259 -34.13 20.03 8.81
CA PRO A 259 -34.24 19.06 9.90
C PRO A 259 -35.70 18.78 10.27
N GLY A 260 -36.01 17.51 10.51
CA GLY A 260 -37.26 17.07 11.15
C GLY A 260 -36.93 16.26 12.39
N GLU A 261 -37.36 16.76 13.54
CA GLU A 261 -37.40 16.06 14.82
C GLU A 261 -38.36 14.88 14.73
N ASP A 262 -37.97 13.70 15.24
CA ASP A 262 -38.95 12.73 15.70
C ASP A 262 -38.37 11.87 16.83
N GLU A 263 -39.13 11.81 17.92
CA GLU A 263 -38.85 11.05 19.12
C GLU A 263 -39.27 9.58 18.96
N GLY A 264 -38.51 8.67 19.59
CA GLY A 264 -39.01 7.36 19.99
C GLY A 264 -38.88 6.23 18.95
N GLY A 265 -37.92 5.32 19.16
CA GLY A 265 -37.99 3.98 18.56
C GLY A 265 -36.68 3.23 18.44
N VAL A 266 -36.49 2.21 19.31
CA VAL A 266 -35.65 0.98 19.15
C VAL A 266 -34.14 1.20 18.91
N PRO A 267 -33.22 0.44 19.56
CA PRO A 267 -31.78 0.57 19.29
C PRO A 267 -31.44 0.04 17.89
N THR A 268 -31.59 0.87 16.86
CA THR A 268 -31.07 0.56 15.53
C THR A 268 -29.55 0.51 15.61
N LYS A 269 -28.97 -0.64 15.22
CA LYS A 269 -27.51 -0.79 15.08
C LYS A 269 -27.01 0.36 14.18
N LYS A 270 -26.20 1.27 14.75
CA LYS A 270 -25.62 2.40 14.00
C LYS A 270 -24.92 1.87 12.74
N LYS A 271 -25.41 2.24 11.56
CA LYS A 271 -24.80 1.88 10.26
C LYS A 271 -23.34 2.35 10.27
N LEU A 272 -22.41 1.46 9.90
CA LEU A 272 -21.00 1.83 9.81
C LEU A 272 -20.81 2.84 8.67
N THR A 273 -20.05 3.89 8.93
CA THR A 273 -19.56 4.82 7.90
C THR A 273 -18.73 4.06 6.86
N ARG A 274 -18.86 4.39 5.58
CA ARG A 274 -18.14 3.74 4.46
C ARG A 274 -16.64 3.56 4.72
N SER A 275 -15.97 4.59 5.24
CA SER A 275 -14.53 4.51 5.55
C SER A 275 -14.19 3.44 6.60
N LYS A 276 -15.04 3.27 7.63
CA LYS A 276 -14.85 2.20 8.63
C LYS A 276 -15.05 0.81 8.02
N ALA A 277 -16.00 0.66 7.09
CA ALA A 277 -16.21 -0.60 6.38
C ALA A 277 -15.00 -0.98 5.51
N GLU A 278 -14.46 -0.02 4.74
CA GLU A 278 -13.26 -0.23 3.92
C GLU A 278 -12.06 -0.69 4.76
N LYS A 279 -11.84 -0.09 5.94
CA LYS A 279 -10.77 -0.50 6.88
C LYS A 279 -10.97 -1.94 7.38
N LYS A 280 -12.19 -2.29 7.79
CA LYS A 280 -12.50 -3.66 8.24
C LYS A 280 -12.26 -4.69 7.13
N ILE A 281 -12.65 -4.38 5.90
CA ILE A 281 -12.45 -5.28 4.75
C ILE A 281 -10.96 -5.47 4.47
N LYS A 282 -10.15 -4.40 4.48
CA LYS A 282 -8.70 -4.50 4.31
C LYS A 282 -8.03 -5.43 5.32
N ILE A 283 -8.37 -5.27 6.61
CA ILE A 283 -7.85 -6.14 7.67
C ILE A 283 -8.32 -7.59 7.44
N ALA A 284 -9.58 -7.80 7.09
CA ALA A 284 -10.11 -9.14 6.83
C ALA A 284 -9.40 -9.82 5.65
N ILE A 285 -9.16 -9.09 4.55
CA ILE A 285 -8.38 -9.57 3.40
C ILE A 285 -6.99 -10.00 3.86
N LEU A 286 -6.26 -9.13 4.57
CA LEU A 286 -4.90 -9.45 4.99
C LEU A 286 -4.85 -10.63 5.97
N ARG A 287 -5.81 -10.72 6.90
CA ARG A 287 -5.96 -11.90 7.77
C ARG A 287 -6.18 -13.17 6.96
N SER A 288 -7.05 -13.13 5.96
CA SER A 288 -7.32 -14.31 5.12
C SER A 288 -6.06 -14.83 4.42
N TRP A 289 -5.16 -13.92 3.99
CA TRP A 289 -3.88 -14.29 3.37
C TRP A 289 -2.88 -14.88 4.35
N LEU A 290 -2.89 -14.43 5.61
CA LEU A 290 -1.87 -14.80 6.58
C LEU A 290 -2.26 -15.98 7.48
N SER A 291 -3.55 -16.31 7.54
CA SER A 291 -4.07 -17.43 8.35
C SER A 291 -4.03 -18.78 7.63
N SER A 292 -3.81 -18.82 6.31
CA SER A 292 -3.68 -20.07 5.57
C SER A 292 -2.35 -20.77 5.84
N ASN A 293 -2.33 -22.11 5.78
CA ASN A 293 -1.09 -22.92 5.91
C ASN A 293 0.01 -22.49 4.93
N LEU A 294 -0.38 -22.01 3.75
CA LEU A 294 0.52 -21.38 2.79
C LEU A 294 0.07 -19.94 2.54
N PRO A 295 0.60 -18.97 3.33
CA PRO A 295 0.18 -17.58 3.22
C PRO A 295 0.30 -17.04 1.80
N SER A 296 -0.81 -16.59 1.21
CA SER A 296 -0.79 -16.10 -0.17
C SER A 296 -2.04 -15.28 -0.53
N THR A 297 -1.96 -14.56 -1.64
CA THR A 297 -3.10 -13.85 -2.24
C THR A 297 -4.06 -14.76 -3.00
N ALA A 298 -3.73 -16.05 -3.18
CA ALA A 298 -4.40 -16.98 -4.09
C ALA A 298 -5.93 -17.04 -3.90
N HIS A 299 -6.40 -16.97 -2.65
CA HIS A 299 -7.83 -17.04 -2.31
C HIS A 299 -8.63 -15.79 -2.68
N THR A 300 -7.95 -14.69 -3.01
CA THR A 300 -8.58 -13.38 -3.32
C THR A 300 -8.23 -12.87 -4.71
N THR A 301 -7.32 -13.54 -5.40
CA THR A 301 -6.89 -13.19 -6.75
C THR A 301 -7.66 -14.02 -7.76
N SER A 302 -8.06 -13.38 -8.85
CA SER A 302 -8.68 -14.02 -10.01
C SER A 302 -7.75 -15.09 -10.62
N GLY A 303 -8.28 -16.14 -11.24
CA GLY A 303 -7.52 -17.33 -11.64
C GLY A 303 -6.35 -17.10 -12.62
N THR A 304 -6.36 -15.98 -13.36
CA THR A 304 -5.28 -15.59 -14.28
C THR A 304 -4.27 -14.63 -13.65
N ALA A 305 -4.52 -14.14 -12.44
CA ALA A 305 -3.67 -13.17 -11.77
C ALA A 305 -2.38 -13.80 -11.23
N PRO A 306 -1.23 -13.14 -11.37
CA PRO A 306 -0.03 -13.53 -10.63
C PRO A 306 -0.29 -13.53 -9.12
N VAL A 307 0.07 -14.63 -8.47
CA VAL A 307 -0.11 -14.82 -7.02
C VAL A 307 1.13 -14.37 -6.27
N ILE A 308 0.93 -13.81 -5.07
CA ILE A 308 2.01 -13.52 -4.13
C ILE A 308 1.93 -14.51 -2.98
N THR A 309 3.02 -15.24 -2.75
CA THR A 309 3.21 -16.08 -1.56
C THR A 309 3.96 -15.28 -0.51
N PHE A 310 3.53 -15.34 0.76
CA PHE A 310 4.14 -14.62 1.86
C PHE A 310 4.96 -15.55 2.75
N ARG A 311 6.13 -15.08 3.17
CA ARG A 311 6.94 -15.69 4.24
C ARG A 311 7.17 -14.65 5.31
N ILE A 312 6.95 -15.00 6.57
CA ILE A 312 7.06 -14.04 7.68
C ILE A 312 8.36 -14.32 8.43
N GLY A 313 9.29 -13.37 8.37
CA GLY A 313 10.54 -13.43 9.10
C GLY A 313 10.32 -13.22 10.60
N ALA A 314 11.31 -13.63 11.41
CA ALA A 314 11.22 -13.59 12.88
C ALA A 314 10.87 -12.20 13.43
N ASN A 315 11.41 -11.13 12.85
CA ASN A 315 11.16 -9.76 13.31
C ASN A 315 9.76 -9.23 12.93
N ALA A 316 9.08 -9.87 11.97
CA ALA A 316 7.72 -9.52 11.55
C ALA A 316 6.64 -10.37 12.25
N GLU A 317 7.04 -11.48 12.89
CA GLU A 317 6.12 -12.47 13.44
C GLU A 317 5.26 -11.92 14.59
N SER A 318 5.82 -11.04 15.44
CA SER A 318 5.05 -10.42 16.53
C SER A 318 3.89 -9.56 15.99
N THR A 319 4.11 -8.81 14.92
CA THR A 319 3.09 -8.00 14.25
C THR A 319 2.06 -8.89 13.53
N ARG A 320 2.51 -9.97 12.87
CA ARG A 320 1.60 -10.97 12.29
C ARG A 320 0.68 -11.59 13.34
N GLN A 321 1.23 -12.01 14.48
CA GLN A 321 0.46 -12.57 15.58
C GLN A 321 -0.54 -11.56 16.14
N ALA A 322 -0.13 -10.31 16.33
CA ALA A 322 -1.03 -9.25 16.78
C ALA A 322 -2.19 -9.00 15.78
N LEU A 323 -1.94 -9.12 14.47
CA LEU A 323 -2.95 -8.97 13.43
C LEU A 323 -3.91 -10.16 13.36
N CYS A 324 -3.40 -11.40 13.37
CA CYS A 324 -4.18 -12.63 13.17
C CYS A 324 -4.81 -13.18 14.45
N SER A 325 -4.26 -12.85 15.61
CA SER A 325 -4.73 -13.34 16.92
C SER A 325 -4.84 -12.18 17.89
N PRO A 326 -5.78 -11.25 17.64
CA PRO A 326 -5.99 -10.12 18.53
C PRO A 326 -6.36 -10.63 19.93
N LYS A 327 -5.69 -10.10 20.97
CA LYS A 327 -6.01 -10.45 22.36
C LYS A 327 -7.49 -10.13 22.61
N LYS A 328 -8.32 -11.15 22.81
CA LYS A 328 -9.74 -10.96 23.13
C LYS A 328 -9.84 -10.08 24.38
N SER A 329 -10.46 -8.91 24.25
CA SER A 329 -10.90 -8.14 25.41
C SER A 329 -11.84 -9.02 26.25
N PRO A 330 -11.73 -9.05 27.59
CA PRO A 330 -12.37 -10.04 28.46
C PRO A 330 -13.91 -10.01 28.53
N ARG A 331 -14.62 -9.34 27.61
CA ARG A 331 -16.04 -8.99 27.75
C ARG A 331 -17.04 -9.58 26.76
N ARG A 332 -16.68 -10.54 25.92
CA ARG A 332 -17.67 -11.21 25.04
C ARG A 332 -17.40 -12.70 24.88
N ARG A 333 -17.90 -13.49 25.84
CA ARG A 333 -18.30 -14.88 25.59
C ARG A 333 -19.78 -14.85 25.22
N LYS A 334 -20.09 -14.95 23.94
CA LYS A 334 -21.34 -15.56 23.50
C LYS A 334 -20.94 -16.72 22.58
N THR A 335 -21.25 -17.90 23.05
CA THR A 335 -21.13 -19.20 22.38
C THR A 335 -21.86 -19.15 21.06
N ASP A 336 -21.19 -19.51 19.96
CA ASP A 336 -21.86 -20.01 18.76
C ASP A 336 -21.08 -21.18 18.19
N ARG A 337 -21.84 -22.23 17.87
CA ARG A 337 -21.43 -23.52 17.34
C ARG A 337 -20.78 -23.37 15.97
N GLU A 338 -19.78 -24.22 15.72
CA GLU A 338 -19.10 -24.37 14.43
C GLU A 338 -19.99 -25.12 13.45
N GLU A 339 -20.26 -24.51 12.29
CA GLU A 339 -20.56 -25.23 11.05
C GLU A 339 -19.76 -24.61 9.90
N GLY A 340 -19.07 -25.49 9.18
CA GLY A 340 -18.08 -25.16 8.17
C GLY A 340 -18.69 -24.62 6.88
N THR A 341 -18.24 -23.43 6.49
CA THR A 341 -18.25 -22.93 5.11
C THR A 341 -17.05 -22.02 4.95
N ASN A 342 -16.27 -22.23 3.89
CA ASN A 342 -15.01 -21.55 3.62
C ASN A 342 -15.29 -20.13 3.07
N MET A 343 -15.86 -19.26 3.90
CA MET A 343 -16.21 -17.87 3.57
C MET A 343 -15.41 -16.90 4.46
N VAL A 344 -14.94 -15.78 3.88
CA VAL A 344 -14.29 -14.70 4.64
C VAL A 344 -15.33 -14.01 5.52
N LYS A 345 -15.56 -14.52 6.73
CA LYS A 345 -16.37 -13.84 7.73
C LYS A 345 -15.61 -12.60 8.20
N VAL A 346 -16.18 -11.42 7.97
CA VAL A 346 -15.67 -10.19 8.59
C VAL A 346 -15.96 -10.29 10.08
N GLU A 347 -14.96 -10.69 10.86
CA GLU A 347 -15.06 -10.73 12.33
C GLU A 347 -15.42 -9.35 12.89
N ASP A 348 -16.12 -9.30 14.03
CA ASP A 348 -16.45 -8.04 14.71
C ASP A 348 -15.19 -7.41 15.33
N ILE A 349 -14.40 -6.72 14.51
CA ILE A 349 -13.20 -5.98 14.93
C ILE A 349 -13.64 -4.75 15.73
N GLY A 350 -13.22 -4.68 17.00
CA GLY A 350 -13.48 -3.55 17.88
C GLY A 350 -12.76 -2.26 17.43
N GLU A 351 -13.29 -1.09 17.78
CA GLU A 351 -12.76 0.19 17.26
C GLU A 351 -11.31 0.50 17.68
N THR A 352 -10.90 0.07 18.87
CA THR A 352 -9.53 0.25 19.37
C THR A 352 -8.54 -0.67 18.67
N GLU A 353 -8.96 -1.89 18.36
CA GLU A 353 -8.20 -2.86 17.58
C GLU A 353 -8.06 -2.40 16.13
N LEU A 354 -9.16 -1.92 15.54
CA LEU A 354 -9.18 -1.33 14.20
C LEU A 354 -8.13 -0.22 14.06
N LYS A 355 -8.08 0.75 14.99
CA LYS A 355 -7.07 1.83 14.97
C LYS A 355 -5.64 1.34 15.18
N LYS A 356 -5.43 0.22 15.85
CA LYS A 356 -4.09 -0.32 16.09
C LYS A 356 -3.55 -1.06 14.87
N LEU A 357 -4.43 -1.78 14.18
CA LEU A 357 -4.10 -2.67 13.07
C LEU A 357 -4.15 -1.99 11.70
N ASP A 358 -4.88 -0.87 11.57
CA ASP A 358 -5.05 -0.15 10.29
C ASP A 358 -3.70 0.22 9.67
N ASP A 359 -2.81 0.88 10.42
CA ASP A 359 -1.55 1.39 9.86
C ASP A 359 -0.60 0.26 9.40
N VAL A 360 -0.49 -0.80 10.20
CA VAL A 360 0.32 -1.98 9.84
C VAL A 360 -0.30 -2.77 8.69
N THR A 361 -1.63 -2.75 8.56
CA THR A 361 -2.34 -3.36 7.43
C THR A 361 -2.09 -2.56 6.16
N ASP A 362 -2.17 -1.24 6.22
CA ASP A 362 -2.02 -0.36 5.05
C ASP A 362 -0.60 -0.40 4.49
N CYS A 363 0.45 -0.37 5.33
CA CYS A 363 1.83 -0.47 4.84
C CYS A 363 2.13 -1.84 4.17
N PHE A 364 1.54 -2.93 4.67
CA PHE A 364 1.65 -4.26 4.06
C PHE A 364 0.89 -4.34 2.75
N LEU A 365 -0.39 -3.93 2.73
CA LEU A 365 -1.23 -3.97 1.53
C LEU A 365 -0.66 -3.08 0.42
N GLN A 366 -0.01 -1.97 0.78
CA GLN A 366 0.71 -1.11 -0.15
C GLN A 366 1.92 -1.84 -0.78
N ALA A 367 2.74 -2.52 0.01
CA ALA A 367 3.87 -3.30 -0.51
C ALA A 367 3.40 -4.41 -1.46
N ALA A 368 2.41 -5.19 -1.02
CA ALA A 368 1.83 -6.25 -1.82
C ALA A 368 1.16 -5.71 -3.11
N ALA A 369 0.50 -4.54 -3.04
CA ALA A 369 -0.12 -3.91 -4.20
C ALA A 369 0.93 -3.56 -5.25
N TRP A 370 2.05 -2.96 -4.83
CA TRP A 370 3.13 -2.60 -5.74
C TRP A 370 3.69 -3.82 -6.46
N VAL A 371 3.99 -4.91 -5.73
CA VAL A 371 4.48 -6.16 -6.32
C VAL A 371 3.46 -6.71 -7.32
N SER A 372 2.18 -6.72 -6.95
CA SER A 372 1.11 -7.20 -7.81
C SER A 372 0.94 -6.33 -9.07
N TRP A 373 1.01 -5.00 -8.95
CA TRP A 373 0.94 -4.08 -10.08
C TRP A 373 2.05 -4.31 -11.09
N GLU A 374 3.26 -4.57 -10.62
CA GLU A 374 4.39 -4.82 -11.51
C GLU A 374 4.34 -6.21 -12.15
N SER A 375 3.99 -7.26 -11.40
CA SER A 375 3.71 -8.58 -12.00
C SER A 375 2.61 -8.50 -13.07
N ASN A 376 1.54 -7.75 -12.80
CA ASN A 376 0.47 -7.52 -13.78
C ASN A 376 0.94 -6.74 -15.00
N ARG A 377 1.79 -5.73 -14.82
CA ARG A 377 2.38 -4.96 -15.93
C ARG A 377 3.15 -5.89 -16.86
N LEU A 378 3.97 -6.78 -16.30
CA LEU A 378 4.72 -7.78 -17.06
C LEU A 378 3.80 -8.79 -17.76
N GLN A 379 2.70 -9.21 -17.13
CA GLN A 379 1.69 -10.08 -17.74
C GLN A 379 1.07 -9.42 -18.98
N LEU A 380 0.63 -8.16 -18.86
CA LEU A 380 0.02 -7.40 -19.93
C LEU A 380 1.01 -7.10 -21.06
N LEU A 381 2.26 -6.75 -20.75
CA LEU A 381 3.32 -6.65 -21.75
C LEU A 381 3.55 -7.98 -22.48
N GLY A 382 3.39 -9.11 -21.79
CA GLY A 382 3.40 -10.44 -22.41
C GLY A 382 2.31 -10.61 -23.47
N VAL A 383 1.10 -10.09 -23.24
CA VAL A 383 0.01 -10.08 -24.23
C VAL A 383 0.43 -9.30 -25.48
N GLN A 384 0.97 -8.09 -25.30
CA GLN A 384 1.45 -7.26 -26.43
C GLN A 384 2.58 -7.96 -27.20
N LYS A 385 3.54 -8.58 -26.50
CA LYS A 385 4.66 -9.30 -27.11
C LYS A 385 4.20 -10.51 -27.94
N ARG A 386 3.13 -11.22 -27.54
CA ARG A 386 2.55 -12.34 -28.31
C ARG A 386 1.87 -11.91 -29.62
N LYS A 387 1.42 -10.66 -29.71
CA LYS A 387 0.79 -10.08 -30.90
C LYS A 387 1.78 -9.49 -31.91
N ARG A 388 3.07 -9.44 -31.57
CA ARG A 388 4.16 -9.11 -32.48
C ARG A 388 4.20 -10.14 -33.62
N GLY A 389 3.93 -9.71 -34.85
CA GLY A 389 4.13 -10.53 -36.04
C GLY A 389 5.62 -10.79 -36.32
N ASP A 390 5.91 -11.76 -37.19
CA ASP A 390 7.25 -12.29 -37.52
C ASP A 390 8.32 -11.23 -37.88
N ASN A 391 7.93 -10.00 -38.23
CA ASN A 391 8.83 -8.89 -38.54
C ASN A 391 9.52 -8.24 -37.33
N GLY A 392 9.22 -8.67 -36.11
CA GLY A 392 9.94 -8.19 -34.93
C GLY A 392 9.66 -6.72 -34.54
N ALA A 393 8.63 -6.06 -35.05
CA ALA A 393 8.20 -4.74 -34.54
C ALA A 393 7.16 -4.91 -33.41
N VAL A 394 7.28 -4.17 -32.31
CA VAL A 394 6.29 -4.18 -31.22
C VAL A 394 4.94 -3.73 -31.78
N ALA A 395 3.89 -4.53 -31.61
CA ALA A 395 2.55 -4.17 -32.06
C ALA A 395 2.10 -2.86 -31.39
N GLU A 396 1.56 -1.94 -32.19
CA GLU A 396 0.92 -0.74 -31.66
C GLU A 396 -0.18 -1.13 -30.65
N LEU A 397 -0.38 -0.31 -29.62
CA LEU A 397 -1.45 -0.51 -28.62
C LEU A 397 -2.82 -0.15 -29.21
N GLY A 398 -3.22 -0.90 -30.23
CA GLY A 398 -4.53 -0.82 -30.87
C GLY A 398 -5.64 -1.43 -30.01
N ASP A 399 -6.88 -1.18 -30.42
CA ASP A 399 -8.08 -1.68 -29.74
C ASP A 399 -8.10 -3.22 -29.62
N ASP A 400 -7.51 -3.94 -30.57
CA ASP A 400 -7.43 -5.40 -30.55
C ASP A 400 -6.51 -5.93 -29.43
N VAL A 401 -5.32 -5.36 -29.29
CA VAL A 401 -4.36 -5.70 -28.21
C VAL A 401 -4.95 -5.33 -26.86
N LEU A 402 -5.56 -4.14 -26.75
CA LEU A 402 -6.18 -3.67 -25.52
C LEU A 402 -7.36 -4.57 -25.10
N LEU A 403 -8.20 -5.01 -26.04
CA LEU A 403 -9.29 -5.95 -25.73
C LEU A 403 -8.78 -7.32 -25.30
N GLU A 404 -7.62 -7.77 -25.80
CA GLU A 404 -7.01 -9.01 -25.34
C GLU A 404 -6.41 -8.86 -23.93
N MET A 405 -5.73 -7.74 -23.65
CA MET A 405 -5.29 -7.40 -22.30
C MET A 405 -6.45 -7.37 -21.30
N VAL A 406 -7.60 -6.84 -21.71
CA VAL A 406 -8.83 -6.84 -20.89
C VAL A 406 -9.29 -8.27 -20.63
N LYS A 407 -9.34 -9.13 -21.66
CA LYS A 407 -9.69 -10.54 -21.49
C LYS A 407 -8.72 -11.27 -20.55
N GLU A 408 -7.43 -10.97 -20.61
CA GLU A 408 -6.43 -11.56 -19.72
C GLU A 408 -6.74 -11.23 -18.25
N VAL A 409 -7.19 -10.01 -17.98
CA VAL A 409 -7.54 -9.53 -16.63
C VAL A 409 -8.93 -10.00 -16.18
N GLU A 410 -9.90 -10.12 -17.10
CA GLU A 410 -11.29 -10.50 -16.82
C GLU A 410 -11.55 -12.02 -16.80
N LYS A 411 -10.70 -12.86 -17.40
CA LYS A 411 -10.85 -14.33 -17.47
C LYS A 411 -10.57 -15.07 -16.15
N GLY A 412 -10.43 -14.37 -15.03
CA GLY A 412 -10.07 -14.97 -13.75
C GLY A 412 -11.16 -14.88 -12.70
#